data_AF-A0A3L7SRX2-F1
#
_entry.id   AF-A0A3L7SRX2-F1
#
_cell.length_a   1.000
_cell.length_b   1.000
_cell.length_c   1.000
_cell.angle_alpha   90.00
_cell.angle_beta   90.00
_cell.angle_gamma   90.00
#
_symmetry.space_group_name_H-M   'P 1'
#
loop_
_entity.id
_entity.type
_entity.pdbx_description
1 polymer ?
#
loop_
_entity_poly.entity_id
_entity_poly.type
_entity_poly.pdbx_seq_one_letter_code
_entity_poly.pdbx_strand_id
1 'polypeptide(L)'
;MDNLKHLLIQYFKELPGERQQWQPRVMEVSGVEQKELTYLHGMLIAQGWIEQNSGYADQLESVEKFVGCYRITSLGTREVRGFQDSLEEA
;
A
#
# COMPACT_ATOMS: atom_id res chain seq x y z
N MET A 1 -9.23 -13.42 5.95
CA MET A 1 -9.08 -12.47 4.83
C MET A 1 -7.69 -12.69 4.24
N ASP A 2 -7.57 -12.71 2.92
CA ASP A 2 -6.30 -12.93 2.19
C ASP A 2 -5.22 -11.89 2.62
N ASN A 3 -3.98 -12.34 2.85
CA ASN A 3 -2.86 -11.50 3.31
C ASN A 3 -2.58 -10.33 2.36
N LEU A 4 -2.83 -10.51 1.06
CA LEU A 4 -2.71 -9.44 0.08
C LEU A 4 -3.74 -8.32 0.33
N LYS A 5 -4.98 -8.70 0.66
CA LYS A 5 -6.06 -7.76 1.00
C LYS A 5 -5.77 -7.04 2.31
N HIS A 6 -5.26 -7.75 3.31
CA HIS A 6 -4.83 -7.12 4.58
C HIS A 6 -3.79 -6.03 4.35
N LEU A 7 -2.76 -6.30 3.54
CA LEU A 7 -1.74 -5.31 3.22
C LEU A 7 -2.31 -4.10 2.46
N LEU A 8 -3.19 -4.33 1.48
CA LEU A 8 -3.83 -3.22 0.76
C LEU A 8 -4.71 -2.36 1.68
N ILE A 9 -5.43 -2.98 2.61
CA ILE A 9 -6.26 -2.29 3.60
C ILE A 9 -5.41 -1.42 4.54
N GLN A 10 -4.19 -1.83 4.90
CA GLN A 10 -3.30 -0.97 5.70
C GLN A 10 -2.94 0.31 4.93
N TYR A 11 -2.50 0.20 3.67
CA TYR A 11 -2.23 1.37 2.83
C TYR A 11 -3.46 2.27 2.62
N PHE A 12 -4.67 1.70 2.65
CA PHE A 12 -5.91 2.45 2.58
C PHE A 12 -6.26 3.14 3.91
N LYS A 13 -6.05 2.50 5.06
CA LYS A 13 -6.31 3.08 6.39
C LYS A 13 -5.34 4.21 6.73
N GLU A 14 -4.10 4.09 6.27
CA GLU A 14 -3.05 5.08 6.46
C GLU A 14 -3.09 6.20 5.40
N LEU A 15 -4.11 6.22 4.52
CA LEU A 15 -4.33 7.33 3.59
C LEU A 15 -4.50 8.64 4.38
N PRO A 16 -3.59 9.62 4.21
CA PRO A 16 -3.82 10.95 4.72
C PRO A 16 -5.04 11.57 4.02
N GLY A 17 -5.65 12.57 4.66
CA GLY A 17 -6.85 13.24 4.14
C GLY A 17 -6.67 13.81 2.71
N GLU A 18 -5.42 14.08 2.33
CA GLU A 18 -5.02 14.33 0.95
C GLU A 18 -4.83 13.01 0.20
N ARG A 19 -5.76 12.70 -0.68
CA ARG A 19 -5.68 11.53 -1.57
C ARG A 19 -4.37 11.57 -2.36
N GLN A 20 -3.76 10.41 -2.55
CA GLN A 20 -2.58 10.22 -3.41
C GLN A 20 -1.23 10.75 -2.88
N GLN A 21 -1.03 10.81 -1.57
CA GLN A 21 0.31 10.99 -1.00
C GLN A 21 1.12 9.68 -0.98
N TRP A 22 2.45 9.82 -1.05
CA TRP A 22 3.39 8.73 -0.85
C TRP A 22 3.47 8.37 0.64
N GLN A 23 3.46 7.07 0.93
CA GLN A 23 3.50 6.49 2.26
C GLN A 23 4.78 5.64 2.42
N PRO A 24 5.32 5.53 3.64
CA PRO A 24 6.39 4.59 3.95
C PRO A 24 6.00 3.17 3.55
N ARG A 25 7.01 2.32 3.37
CA ARG A 25 6.76 0.89 3.24
C ARG A 25 6.14 0.37 4.54
N VAL A 26 5.02 -0.32 4.45
CA VAL A 26 4.52 -1.15 5.55
C VAL A 26 5.54 -2.25 5.83
N MET A 27 6.12 -2.24 7.02
CA MET A 27 7.18 -3.18 7.44
C MET A 27 6.64 -4.36 8.24
N GLU A 28 5.39 -4.31 8.71
CA GLU A 28 4.81 -5.33 9.56
C GLU A 28 3.31 -5.51 9.29
N VAL A 29 2.91 -6.77 9.10
CA VAL A 29 1.51 -7.20 9.06
C VAL A 29 1.39 -8.41 9.99
N SER A 30 0.39 -8.42 10.87
CA SER A 30 0.21 -9.50 11.84
C SER A 30 0.13 -10.86 11.14
N GLY A 31 1.00 -11.80 11.54
CA GLY A 31 1.06 -13.15 10.99
C GLY A 31 1.70 -13.29 9.61
N VAL A 32 2.37 -12.24 9.10
CA VAL A 32 3.06 -12.25 7.80
C VAL A 32 4.56 -12.12 8.00
N GLU A 33 5.31 -13.10 7.48
CA GLU A 33 6.78 -13.08 7.53
C GLU A 33 7.36 -12.03 6.58
N GLN A 34 8.55 -11.49 6.89
CA GLN A 34 9.17 -10.42 6.09
C GLN A 34 9.40 -10.81 4.61
N LYS A 35 9.73 -12.07 4.36
CA LYS A 35 9.90 -12.61 3.00
C LYS A 35 8.58 -12.63 2.24
N GLU A 36 7.50 -13.05 2.88
CA GLU A 36 6.15 -13.02 2.32
C GLU A 36 5.71 -11.59 2.08
N LEU A 37 5.96 -10.69 3.03
CA LEU A 37 5.61 -9.28 2.90
C LEU A 37 6.27 -8.63 1.66
N THR A 38 7.50 -9.00 1.34
CA THR A 38 8.18 -8.55 0.11
C THR A 38 7.47 -9.05 -1.15
N TYR A 39 7.06 -10.32 -1.16
CA TYR A 39 6.27 -10.89 -2.26
C TYR A 39 4.91 -10.19 -2.43
N LEU A 40 4.20 -9.94 -1.32
CA LEU A 40 2.91 -9.26 -1.33
C LEU A 40 2.99 -7.83 -1.88
N HIS A 41 4.03 -7.07 -1.54
CA HIS A 41 4.25 -5.74 -2.14
C HIS A 41 4.40 -5.82 -3.66
N GLY A 42 5.16 -6.80 -4.16
CA GLY A 42 5.29 -7.05 -5.60
C GLY A 42 3.96 -7.39 -6.25
N MET A 43 3.13 -8.19 -5.59
CA MET A 43 1.78 -8.49 -6.08
C MET A 43 0.90 -7.24 -6.14
N LEU A 44 0.90 -6.39 -5.11
CA LEU A 44 0.11 -5.14 -5.12
C LEU A 44 0.50 -4.21 -6.28
N ILE A 45 1.80 -4.12 -6.59
CA ILE A 45 2.30 -3.37 -7.75
C ILE A 45 1.82 -4.03 -9.05
N ALA A 46 1.97 -5.35 -9.19
CA ALA A 46 1.59 -6.07 -10.41
C ALA A 46 0.08 -5.97 -10.71
N GLN A 47 -0.75 -5.86 -9.67
CA GLN A 47 -2.20 -5.62 -9.80
C GLN A 47 -2.55 -4.15 -10.09
N GLY A 48 -1.58 -3.22 -10.00
CA GLY A 48 -1.81 -1.78 -10.12
C GLY A 48 -2.58 -1.17 -8.96
N TRP A 49 -2.65 -1.87 -7.81
CA TRP A 49 -3.37 -1.40 -6.62
C TRP A 49 -2.56 -0.40 -5.81
N ILE A 50 -1.24 -0.55 -5.83
CA ILE A 50 -0.29 0.46 -5.39
C ILE A 50 0.71 0.73 -6.51
N GLU A 51 1.36 1.88 -6.43
CA GLU A 51 2.54 2.21 -7.22
C GLU A 51 3.72 2.45 -6.30
N GLN A 52 4.93 2.20 -6.83
CA GLN A 52 6.18 2.41 -6.11
C GLN A 52 6.88 3.64 -6.68
N ASN A 53 7.34 4.52 -5.80
CA ASN A 53 8.21 5.62 -6.15
C ASN A 53 9.62 5.10 -6.42
N SER A 54 10.00 4.96 -7.69
CA SER A 54 11.32 4.49 -8.12
C SER A 54 12.28 5.61 -8.52
N GLY A 55 11.85 6.88 -8.50
CA GLY A 55 12.58 8.00 -9.12
C GLY A 55 12.91 9.19 -8.22
N TYR A 56 12.43 9.24 -6.97
CA TYR A 56 12.63 10.42 -6.12
C TYR A 56 13.96 10.49 -5.36
N ALA A 57 14.84 9.49 -5.47
CA ALA A 57 16.12 9.48 -4.77
C ALA A 57 16.99 10.70 -5.11
N ASP A 58 16.91 11.18 -6.36
CA ASP A 58 17.80 12.22 -6.91
C ASP A 58 17.36 13.65 -6.57
N GLN A 59 16.11 13.84 -6.10
CA GLN A 59 15.51 15.16 -5.81
C GLN A 59 15.37 15.44 -4.31
N LEU A 60 15.84 14.55 -3.45
CA LEU A 60 15.77 14.72 -2.01
C LEU A 60 16.89 15.64 -1.54
N GLU A 61 16.50 16.84 -1.09
CA GLU A 61 17.40 17.75 -0.38
C GLU A 61 17.99 17.12 0.91
N SER A 62 17.32 16.11 1.48
CA SER A 62 17.83 15.30 2.58
C SER A 62 17.16 13.91 2.64
N VAL A 63 17.89 12.91 3.13
CA VAL A 63 17.38 11.54 3.37
C VAL A 63 16.19 11.54 4.34
N GLU A 64 16.15 12.50 5.26
CA GLU A 64 15.04 12.69 6.21
C GLU A 64 13.71 13.10 5.55
N LYS A 65 13.75 13.68 4.34
CA LYS A 65 12.55 13.99 3.54
C LYS A 65 12.06 12.83 2.68
N PHE A 66 12.68 11.64 2.76
CA PHE A 66 12.20 10.47 2.05
C PHE A 66 11.01 9.86 2.79
N VAL A 67 9.84 10.49 2.65
CA VAL A 67 8.69 10.20 3.50
C VAL A 67 7.82 9.05 2.99
N GLY A 68 8.05 8.55 1.76
CA GLY A 68 7.25 7.43 1.27
C GLY A 68 7.68 6.83 -0.06
N CYS A 69 7.57 5.51 -0.15
CA CYS A 69 7.92 4.71 -1.32
C CYS A 69 6.71 4.16 -2.06
N TYR A 70 5.54 4.16 -1.44
CA TYR A 70 4.34 3.52 -1.99
C TYR A 70 3.15 4.44 -1.96
N ARG A 71 2.26 4.31 -2.94
CA ARG A 71 1.02 5.07 -2.97
C ARG A 71 -0.10 4.17 -3.46
N ILE A 72 -1.22 4.16 -2.75
CA ILE A 72 -2.43 3.48 -3.21
C ILE A 72 -3.04 4.23 -4.40
N THR A 73 -3.43 3.48 -5.43
CA THR A 73 -4.05 4.05 -6.63
C THR A 73 -5.56 4.18 -6.47
N SER A 74 -6.23 4.80 -7.44
CA SER A 74 -7.69 4.78 -7.50
C SER A 74 -8.25 3.37 -7.68
N LEU A 75 -7.51 2.48 -8.37
CA LEU A 75 -7.88 1.08 -8.51
C LEU A 75 -7.80 0.36 -7.16
N GLY A 76 -6.67 0.48 -6.44
CA GLY A 76 -6.53 -0.11 -5.11
C GLY A 76 -7.58 0.38 -4.12
N THR A 77 -7.90 1.68 -4.16
CA THR A 77 -8.99 2.26 -3.35
C THR A 77 -10.35 1.62 -3.64
N ARG A 78 -10.66 1.36 -4.92
CA ARG A 78 -11.92 0.72 -5.32
C ARG A 78 -11.97 -0.72 -4.82
N GLU A 79 -10.89 -1.47 -4.96
CA GLU A 79 -10.84 -2.88 -4.54
C GLU A 79 -11.02 -3.03 -3.01
N VAL A 80 -10.42 -2.14 -2.20
CA VAL A 80 -10.64 -2.16 -0.74
C VAL A 80 -12.10 -1.98 -0.38
N ARG A 81 -12.79 -1.04 -1.02
CA ARG A 81 -14.22 -0.81 -0.80
C ARG A 81 -15.04 -2.05 -1.18
N GLY A 82 -14.74 -2.65 -2.33
CA GLY A 82 -15.39 -3.91 -2.74
C GLY A 82 -15.18 -5.05 -1.74
N PHE A 83 -14.01 -5.14 -1.09
CA PHE A 83 -13.78 -6.12 -0.03
C PHE A 83 -14.65 -5.85 1.21
N GLN A 84 -14.81 -4.58 1.59
CA GLN A 84 -15.63 -4.18 2.73
C GLN A 84 -17.11 -4.47 2.48
N ASP A 85 -17.61 -4.11 1.29
CA ASP A 85 -19.00 -4.35 0.89
C ASP A 85 -19.32 -5.86 0.90
N SER A 86 -18.41 -6.70 0.40
CA SER A 86 -18.59 -8.16 0.39
C SER A 86 -18.57 -8.83 1.76
N LEU A 87 -18.13 -8.14 2.80
CA LEU A 87 -18.16 -8.62 4.19
C LEU A 87 -19.43 -8.18 4.93
N GLU A 88 -20.10 -7.12 4.47
CA GLU A 88 -21.36 -6.65 5.04
C GLU A 88 -22.57 -7.42 4.46
N GLU A 89 -22.43 -7.99 3.26
CA GLU A 89 -23.47 -8.79 2.59
C GLU A 89 -23.46 -10.31 2.95
N ALA A 90 -22.45 -10.79 3.69
CA ALA A 90 -22.25 -12.21 4.03
C ALA A 90 -22.62 -12.53 5.49
#